data_AF-A0A924G570-F1
#
_entry.id   AF-A0A924G570-F1
#
_cell.length_a   1.000
_cell.length_b   1.000
_cell.length_c   1.000
_cell.angle_alpha   90.00
_cell.angle_beta   90.00
_cell.angle_gamma   90.00
#
_symmetry.space_group_name_H-M   'P 1'
#
loop_
_entity.id
_entity.type
_entity.pdbx_description
1 polymer ?
#
loop_
_entity_poly.entity_id
_entity_poly.type
_entity_poly.pdbx_seq_one_letter_code
_entity_poly.pdbx_strand_id
1 'polypeptide(L)'
;MALPFLVKHIYNGGSEEVIRRGKKIHALGNVELIEHDELMGTVVFRVKDDTYATFYKVYISNFKDEKSLSLRCTCPYNLSEVCRHKAGALFQLQEMLDKNILGDKTTVYNQKHTVVKMKLLDLKLIRMLSSPDSFEAAEEFLRTQKATIIEAKDEKVLAEVDFGGKKHKVLIQKNEERNFDTSCTDSNDTTHPLCVEKVIVFLQLLKNYGSNYFDSIRNWDGVKNKLLAMYGYSLDDNLKGKFEFTYQDGKPFLRVLDTSIKRVVAIPLPEPRPRPAWADMPIAAATAQPIARATLEEPKKSDLKLGIVITNNELQYPYIQIEAVQGEATEDFAKYVGKVEKLDLNKFINTEVFSEEDKMLLQQVRKLMAAEVNKYLTRNSPFSGFWENIVQQHDDELPEETRHLINEYLQPKFKKLFAELTGSNFAFYLPPKKTFTTDNLLHAELSAENIALEFTVNYKDAAYEVECRVK
;
A
#
# COMPACT_ATOMS: atom_id res chain seq x y z
N MET A 1 41.14 9.75 5.39
CA MET A 1 39.73 9.84 5.80
C MET A 1 39.35 8.53 6.46
N ALA A 2 38.71 8.55 7.62
CA ALA A 2 38.24 7.33 8.28
C ALA A 2 37.18 6.65 7.39
N LEU A 3 37.26 5.33 7.24
CA LEU A 3 36.22 4.58 6.53
C LEU A 3 34.88 4.75 7.27
N PRO A 4 33.76 4.91 6.55
CA PRO A 4 32.42 4.88 7.17
C PRO A 4 32.23 3.63 8.02
N PHE A 5 31.47 3.73 9.11
CA PHE A 5 31.41 2.65 10.12
C PHE A 5 30.83 1.35 9.55
N LEU A 6 29.87 1.39 8.61
CA LEU A 6 29.37 0.18 7.94
C LEU A 6 30.47 -0.50 7.13
N VAL A 7 31.28 0.29 6.42
CA VAL A 7 32.43 -0.23 5.66
C VAL A 7 33.48 -0.81 6.60
N LYS A 8 33.80 -0.11 7.69
CA LYS A 8 34.70 -0.59 8.75
C LYS A 8 34.20 -1.91 9.35
N HIS A 9 32.89 -2.07 9.56
CA HIS A 9 32.28 -3.30 10.03
C HIS A 9 32.47 -4.47 9.04
N ILE A 10 32.37 -4.22 7.73
CA ILE A 10 32.67 -5.22 6.69
C ILE A 10 34.13 -5.69 6.78
N TYR A 11 35.07 -4.74 6.87
CA TYR A 11 36.50 -5.04 6.89
C TYR A 11 36.96 -5.71 8.18
N ASN A 12 36.28 -5.46 9.30
CA ASN A 12 36.60 -6.10 10.58
C ASN A 12 36.00 -7.50 10.71
N GLY A 13 34.80 -7.75 10.16
CA GLY A 13 34.06 -9.00 10.31
C GLY A 13 34.10 -9.97 9.13
N GLY A 14 34.76 -9.59 8.02
CA GLY A 14 34.81 -10.38 6.77
C GLY A 14 36.23 -10.73 6.32
N SER A 15 36.41 -11.93 5.75
CA SER A 15 37.67 -12.29 5.08
C SER A 15 37.83 -11.55 3.74
N GLU A 16 39.06 -11.40 3.24
CA GLU A 16 39.32 -10.70 1.97
C GLU A 16 38.52 -11.27 0.80
N GLU A 17 38.33 -12.60 0.75
CA GLU A 17 37.52 -13.26 -0.27
C GLU A 17 36.03 -12.86 -0.17
N VAL A 18 35.49 -12.83 1.05
CA VAL A 18 34.10 -12.43 1.31
C VAL A 18 33.88 -10.98 0.90
N ILE A 19 34.82 -10.09 1.21
CA ILE A 19 34.75 -8.67 0.87
C ILE A 19 34.81 -8.50 -0.64
N ARG A 20 35.73 -9.19 -1.33
CA ARG A 20 35.87 -9.13 -2.79
C ARG A 20 34.59 -9.60 -3.50
N ARG A 21 34.01 -10.72 -3.05
CA ARG A 21 32.76 -11.25 -3.60
C ARG A 21 31.56 -10.34 -3.26
N GLY A 22 31.49 -9.80 -2.05
CA GLY A 22 30.46 -8.83 -1.66
C GLY A 22 30.48 -7.57 -2.52
N LYS A 23 31.66 -7.01 -2.79
CA LYS A 23 31.84 -5.88 -3.73
C LYS A 23 31.38 -6.23 -5.14
N LYS A 24 31.66 -7.45 -5.61
CA LYS A 24 31.20 -7.93 -6.92
C LYS A 24 29.67 -8.01 -6.99
N ILE A 25 29.01 -8.53 -5.95
CA ILE A 25 27.54 -8.59 -5.86
C ILE A 25 26.94 -7.18 -5.94
N HIS A 26 27.48 -6.24 -5.17
CA HIS A 26 27.03 -4.85 -5.19
C HIS A 26 27.25 -4.18 -6.56
N ALA A 27 28.44 -4.31 -7.16
CA ALA A 27 28.76 -3.73 -8.46
C ALA A 27 27.90 -4.27 -9.61
N LEU A 28 27.41 -5.50 -9.49
CA LEU A 28 26.50 -6.12 -10.47
C LEU A 28 25.03 -5.69 -10.28
N GLY A 29 24.71 -4.84 -9.30
CA GLY A 29 23.33 -4.44 -9.01
C GLY A 29 22.46 -5.58 -8.46
N ASN A 30 23.07 -6.63 -7.90
CA ASN A 30 22.39 -7.82 -7.41
C ASN A 30 21.80 -7.65 -5.99
N VAL A 31 21.61 -6.41 -5.54
CA VAL A 31 21.10 -6.06 -4.22
C VAL A 31 19.88 -5.15 -4.39
N GLU A 32 18.71 -5.65 -4.00
CA GLU A 32 17.45 -4.92 -4.07
C GLU A 32 16.95 -4.59 -2.66
N LEU A 33 16.53 -3.36 -2.42
CA LEU A 33 15.86 -2.98 -1.18
C LEU A 33 14.43 -3.54 -1.17
N ILE A 34 14.09 -4.37 -0.17
CA ILE A 34 12.73 -4.89 0.03
C ILE A 34 11.97 -3.98 0.99
N GLU A 35 12.59 -3.66 2.13
CA GLU A 35 11.92 -2.98 3.23
C GLU A 35 12.90 -2.01 3.88
N HIS A 36 12.42 -0.80 4.16
CA HIS A 36 13.13 0.22 4.93
C HIS A 36 12.17 0.76 5.98
N ASP A 37 12.54 0.60 7.25
CA ASP A 37 11.86 1.21 8.37
C ASP A 37 12.87 2.11 9.09
N GLU A 38 12.68 3.42 8.88
CA GLU A 38 13.55 4.46 9.41
C GLU A 38 13.44 4.57 10.94
N LEU A 39 12.23 4.39 11.49
CA LEU A 39 11.95 4.53 12.92
C LEU A 39 12.59 3.39 13.71
N MET A 40 12.54 2.18 13.15
CA MET A 40 13.18 1.00 13.74
C MET A 40 14.67 0.89 13.40
N GLY A 41 15.17 1.76 12.51
CA GLY A 41 16.51 1.62 11.96
C GLY A 41 16.74 0.24 11.34
N THR A 42 15.72 -0.33 10.68
CA THR A 42 15.79 -1.66 10.08
C THR A 42 15.69 -1.60 8.56
N VAL A 43 16.52 -2.39 7.89
CA VAL A 43 16.55 -2.52 6.43
C VAL A 43 16.61 -3.98 6.06
N VAL A 44 15.80 -4.37 5.06
CA VAL A 44 15.83 -5.71 4.49
C VAL A 44 16.21 -5.65 3.03
N PHE A 45 17.30 -6.32 2.68
CA PHE A 45 17.77 -6.45 1.31
C PHE A 45 17.51 -7.85 0.78
N ARG A 46 17.09 -7.93 -0.49
CA ARG A 46 17.19 -9.13 -1.31
C ARG A 46 18.55 -9.12 -1.99
N VAL A 47 19.33 -10.16 -1.79
CA VAL A 47 20.65 -10.29 -2.40
C VAL A 47 20.70 -11.52 -3.27
N LYS A 48 20.99 -11.33 -4.56
CA LYS A 48 21.26 -12.42 -5.49
C LYS A 48 22.72 -12.84 -5.38
N ASP A 49 22.96 -14.15 -5.33
CA ASP A 49 24.31 -14.70 -5.21
C ASP A 49 25.17 -14.40 -6.46
N ASP A 50 26.50 -14.37 -6.31
CA ASP A 50 27.44 -14.08 -7.40
C ASP A 50 27.68 -15.29 -8.31
N THR A 51 27.49 -16.50 -7.75
CA THR A 51 27.81 -17.77 -8.41
C THR A 51 26.55 -18.48 -8.90
N TYR A 52 25.46 -18.37 -8.14
CA TYR A 52 24.19 -19.04 -8.42
C TYR A 52 23.07 -18.01 -8.53
N ALA A 53 22.02 -18.28 -9.31
CA ALA A 53 20.86 -17.38 -9.41
C ALA A 53 19.90 -17.48 -8.20
N THR A 54 20.43 -17.79 -7.01
CA THR A 54 19.66 -17.91 -5.76
C THR A 54 19.59 -16.57 -5.05
N PHE A 55 18.47 -16.32 -4.37
CA PHE A 55 18.23 -15.10 -3.61
C PHE A 55 18.22 -15.39 -2.12
N TYR A 56 18.92 -14.55 -1.37
CA TYR A 56 18.93 -14.56 0.09
C TYR A 56 18.41 -13.23 0.63
N LYS A 57 17.84 -13.26 1.83
CA LYS A 57 17.42 -12.04 2.53
C LYS A 57 18.46 -11.68 3.58
N VAL A 58 18.87 -10.42 3.58
CA VAL A 58 19.74 -9.84 4.61
C VAL A 58 18.92 -8.85 5.40
N TYR A 59 18.77 -9.10 6.69
CA TYR A 59 18.14 -8.24 7.66
C TYR A 59 19.23 -7.45 8.38
N ILE A 60 19.11 -6.13 8.36
CA ILE A 60 19.99 -5.19 9.03
C ILE A 60 19.14 -4.44 10.04
N SER A 61 19.56 -4.37 11.29
CA SER A 61 18.85 -3.62 12.34
C SER A 61 19.82 -2.68 13.05
N ASN A 62 19.29 -1.56 13.53
CA ASN A 62 20.02 -0.44 14.14
C ASN A 62 21.17 0.09 13.27
N PHE A 63 20.93 0.27 11.97
CA PHE A 63 21.98 0.72 11.07
C PHE A 63 22.47 2.14 11.32
N LYS A 64 21.84 2.93 12.21
CA LYS A 64 22.27 4.27 12.60
C LYS A 64 23.34 4.28 13.70
N ASP A 65 23.50 3.17 14.44
CA ASP A 65 24.37 3.07 15.62
C ASP A 65 25.48 2.01 15.45
N GLU A 66 26.76 2.41 15.56
CA GLU A 66 27.92 1.51 15.39
C GLU A 66 27.96 0.36 16.41
N LYS A 67 27.40 0.56 17.62
CA LYS A 67 27.47 -0.41 18.73
C LYS A 67 26.34 -1.43 18.75
N SER A 68 25.19 -1.12 18.16
CA SER A 68 23.97 -1.94 18.22
C SER A 68 23.59 -2.55 16.88
N LEU A 69 24.41 -2.34 15.84
CA LEU A 69 24.26 -2.90 14.51
C LEU A 69 24.15 -4.43 14.56
N SER A 70 23.06 -4.98 14.04
CA SER A 70 22.85 -6.42 13.95
C SER A 70 22.58 -6.86 12.51
N LEU A 71 23.20 -7.98 12.11
CA LEU A 71 23.17 -8.48 10.73
C LEU A 71 22.79 -9.95 10.68
N ARG A 72 21.65 -10.26 10.06
CA ARG A 72 21.18 -11.64 9.86
C ARG A 72 21.01 -11.92 8.37
N CYS A 73 21.60 -13.00 7.89
CA CYS A 73 21.42 -13.46 6.51
C CYS A 73 20.78 -14.85 6.50
N THR A 74 19.94 -15.14 5.51
CA THR A 74 19.31 -16.47 5.32
C THR A 74 20.19 -17.44 4.53
N CYS A 75 21.45 -17.11 4.27
CA CYS A 75 22.36 -18.02 3.57
C CYS A 75 22.81 -19.19 4.47
N PRO A 76 23.06 -20.38 3.89
CA PRO A 76 23.56 -21.53 4.64
C PRO A 76 24.99 -21.33 5.18
N TYR A 77 25.74 -20.38 4.60
CA TYR A 77 27.09 -20.01 5.02
C TYR A 77 27.07 -18.84 6.01
N ASN A 78 26.47 -19.04 7.19
CA ASN A 78 26.37 -18.03 8.25
C ASN A 78 27.43 -18.17 9.36
N LEU A 79 28.46 -19.01 9.15
CA LEU A 79 29.49 -19.29 10.15
C LEU A 79 30.43 -18.09 10.41
N SER A 80 30.54 -17.15 9.47
CA SER A 80 31.28 -15.90 9.65
C SER A 80 30.36 -14.75 10.05
N GLU A 81 30.90 -13.79 10.81
CA GLU A 81 30.17 -12.59 11.24
C GLU A 81 29.60 -11.83 10.03
N VAL A 82 30.43 -11.66 8.98
CA VAL A 82 30.03 -11.13 7.68
C VAL A 82 30.17 -12.22 6.61
N CYS A 83 29.08 -12.50 5.87
CA CYS A 83 29.09 -13.34 4.67
C CYS A 83 29.08 -12.45 3.42
N ARG A 84 29.31 -13.03 2.22
CA ARG A 84 29.35 -12.26 0.95
C ARG A 84 28.06 -11.47 0.69
N HIS A 85 26.91 -11.99 1.10
CA HIS A 85 25.61 -11.31 0.95
C HIS A 85 25.45 -10.16 1.94
N LYS A 86 25.87 -10.34 3.21
CA LYS A 86 25.90 -9.26 4.20
C LYS A 86 26.81 -8.12 3.76
N ALA A 87 27.99 -8.45 3.23
CA ALA A 87 28.92 -7.46 2.69
C ALA A 87 28.32 -6.68 1.51
N GLY A 88 27.70 -7.38 0.54
CA GLY A 88 27.01 -6.72 -0.58
C GLY A 88 25.86 -5.80 -0.13
N ALA A 89 25.05 -6.25 0.83
CA ALA A 89 23.97 -5.46 1.41
C ALA A 89 24.47 -4.22 2.15
N LEU A 90 25.57 -4.34 2.90
CA LEU A 90 26.18 -3.20 3.61
C LEU A 90 26.82 -2.18 2.67
N PHE A 91 27.45 -2.61 1.58
CA PHE A 91 27.95 -1.68 0.55
C PHE A 91 26.80 -0.93 -0.12
N GLN A 92 25.70 -1.63 -0.46
CA GLN A 92 24.50 -0.99 -1.00
C GLN A 92 23.90 0.00 0.01
N LEU A 93 23.80 -0.39 1.28
CA LEU A 93 23.29 0.48 2.34
C LEU A 93 24.14 1.74 2.50
N GLN A 94 25.48 1.61 2.50
CA GLN A 94 26.38 2.76 2.57
C GLN A 94 26.20 3.68 1.36
N GLU A 95 26.12 3.14 0.15
CA GLU A 95 25.89 3.94 -1.06
C GLU A 95 24.55 4.68 -1.01
N MET A 96 23.50 4.03 -0.50
CA MET A 96 22.18 4.64 -0.35
C MET A 96 22.15 5.73 0.74
N LEU A 97 22.97 5.60 1.79
CA LEU A 97 23.17 6.64 2.80
C LEU A 97 23.98 7.81 2.22
N ASP A 98 25.07 7.54 1.51
CA ASP A 98 25.93 8.56 0.89
C ASP A 98 25.17 9.36 -0.17
N LYS A 99 24.26 8.71 -0.91
CA LYS A 99 23.37 9.35 -1.90
C LYS A 99 22.11 9.96 -1.29
N ASN A 100 21.94 9.88 0.04
CA ASN A 100 20.76 10.32 0.77
C ASN A 100 19.42 9.78 0.19
N ILE A 101 19.46 8.58 -0.39
CA ILE A 101 18.29 7.92 -1.01
C ILE A 101 17.37 7.37 0.07
N LEU A 102 17.93 6.97 1.22
CA LEU A 102 17.15 6.49 2.35
C LEU A 102 16.41 7.61 3.08
N GLY A 103 16.82 8.87 2.82
CA GLY A 103 16.16 10.11 3.23
C GLY A 103 15.89 10.21 4.73
N ASP A 104 16.47 11.21 5.39
CA ASP A 104 15.87 11.76 6.61
C ASP A 104 14.51 12.38 6.23
N LYS A 105 13.48 11.56 6.01
CA LYS A 105 12.12 12.06 6.03
C LYS A 105 11.82 12.19 7.51
N THR A 106 11.89 13.42 8.02
CA THR A 106 11.26 13.74 9.30
C THR A 106 9.78 13.36 9.19
N THR A 107 9.45 12.13 9.61
CA THR A 107 8.08 11.61 9.60
C THR A 107 7.31 12.39 10.64
N VAL A 108 6.46 13.30 10.16
CA VAL A 108 5.54 14.06 11.03
C VAL A 108 4.31 13.19 11.24
N TYR A 109 4.11 12.71 12.46
CA TYR A 109 2.93 11.94 12.82
C TYR A 109 1.75 12.86 13.15
N ASN A 110 0.57 12.53 12.62
CA ASN A 110 -0.67 13.17 13.03
C ASN A 110 -1.41 12.26 14.01
N GLN A 111 -1.45 12.65 15.29
CA GLN A 111 -2.03 11.81 16.34
C GLN A 111 -3.54 11.56 16.18
N LYS A 112 -4.25 12.31 15.33
CA LYS A 112 -5.64 12.04 14.96
C LYS A 112 -5.81 10.69 14.27
N HIS A 113 -4.82 10.23 13.52
CA HIS A 113 -4.81 8.91 12.91
C HIS A 113 -3.37 8.41 12.69
N THR A 114 -2.95 7.42 13.47
CA THR A 114 -1.67 6.73 13.28
C THR A 114 -1.88 5.23 13.22
N VAL A 115 -1.26 4.60 12.22
CA VAL A 115 -1.25 3.14 12.06
C VAL A 115 0.00 2.57 12.73
N VAL A 116 -0.22 1.69 13.68
CA VAL A 116 0.81 1.07 14.49
C VAL A 116 0.98 -0.38 14.08
N LYS A 117 2.16 -0.70 13.53
CA LYS A 117 2.52 -2.05 13.07
C LYS A 117 2.77 -2.99 14.26
N MET A 118 1.70 -3.51 14.84
CA MET A 118 1.76 -4.43 15.98
C MET A 118 0.55 -5.37 15.92
N LYS A 119 0.78 -6.69 15.97
CA LYS A 119 -0.28 -7.71 15.80
C LYS A 119 -1.01 -8.07 17.09
N LEU A 120 -0.27 -8.06 18.19
CA LEU A 120 -0.70 -8.36 19.54
C LEU A 120 -0.15 -7.26 20.45
N LEU A 121 -0.79 -7.00 21.59
CA LEU A 121 -0.25 -6.02 22.52
C LEU A 121 1.10 -6.53 23.06
N ASP A 122 2.17 -5.80 22.77
CA ASP A 122 3.55 -6.12 23.19
C ASP A 122 4.20 -4.88 23.80
N LEU A 123 4.64 -5.02 25.05
CA LEU A 123 5.31 -3.98 25.82
C LEU A 123 6.56 -3.43 25.11
N LYS A 124 7.34 -4.30 24.44
CA LYS A 124 8.58 -3.90 23.77
C LYS A 124 8.28 -2.99 22.58
N LEU A 125 7.27 -3.34 21.80
CA LEU A 125 6.84 -2.55 20.65
C LEU A 125 6.22 -1.22 21.10
N ILE A 126 5.37 -1.23 22.13
CA ILE A 126 4.78 0.01 22.67
C ILE A 126 5.87 0.99 23.12
N ARG A 127 6.91 0.50 23.83
CA ARG A 127 8.04 1.32 24.27
C ARG A 127 8.86 1.88 23.10
N MET A 128 9.02 1.10 22.04
CA MET A 128 9.79 1.49 20.85
C MET A 128 9.05 2.49 19.95
N LEU A 129 7.71 2.44 19.96
CA LEU A 129 6.83 3.30 19.16
C LEU A 129 6.40 4.59 19.86
N SER A 130 6.90 4.82 21.08
CA SER A 130 6.67 6.03 21.88
C SER A 130 8.02 6.63 22.28
N SER A 131 8.04 7.92 22.62
CA SER A 131 9.24 8.51 23.21
C SER A 131 9.47 7.95 24.63
N PRO A 132 10.73 7.92 25.12
CA PRO A 132 11.04 7.49 26.49
C PRO A 132 10.23 8.26 27.54
N ASP A 133 10.15 9.59 27.39
CA ASP A 133 9.41 10.47 28.29
C ASP A 133 7.90 10.15 28.27
N SER A 134 7.32 9.93 27.09
CA SER A 134 5.90 9.56 26.96
C SER A 134 5.59 8.21 27.61
N PHE A 135 6.52 7.26 27.50
CA PHE A 135 6.37 5.95 28.13
C PHE A 135 6.44 6.03 29.66
N GLU A 136 7.40 6.77 30.20
CA GLU A 136 7.55 6.97 31.64
C GLU A 136 6.34 7.71 32.24
N ALA A 137 5.88 8.78 31.58
CA ALA A 137 4.69 9.52 32.01
C ALA A 137 3.44 8.63 32.03
N ALA A 138 3.29 7.74 31.05
CA ALA A 138 2.19 6.78 31.02
C ALA A 138 2.28 5.75 32.14
N GLU A 139 3.48 5.27 32.48
CA GLU A 139 3.68 4.36 33.62
C GLU A 139 3.37 5.03 34.96
N GLU A 140 3.80 6.27 35.15
CA GLU A 140 3.52 7.05 36.35
C GLU A 140 2.03 7.32 36.50
N PHE A 141 1.36 7.75 35.43
CA PHE A 141 -0.08 7.96 35.40
C PHE A 141 -0.85 6.71 35.85
N LEU A 142 -0.47 5.53 35.32
CA LEU A 142 -1.12 4.26 35.63
C LEU A 142 -0.86 3.75 37.05
N ARG A 143 0.05 4.35 37.82
CA ARG A 143 0.22 4.04 39.25
C ARG A 143 -0.86 4.71 40.11
N THR A 144 -1.31 5.88 39.71
CA THR A 144 -2.25 6.71 40.49
C THR A 144 -3.67 6.72 39.92
N GLN A 145 -3.81 6.60 38.60
CA GLN A 145 -5.06 6.77 37.87
C GLN A 145 -5.22 5.68 36.79
N LYS A 146 -6.41 5.62 36.18
CA LYS A 146 -6.71 4.69 35.08
C LYS A 146 -7.55 5.41 34.04
N ALA A 147 -7.38 5.03 32.78
CA ALA A 147 -8.27 5.43 31.69
C ALA A 147 -9.66 4.79 31.87
N THR A 148 -10.70 5.54 31.54
CA THR A 148 -12.09 5.07 31.57
C THR A 148 -12.44 4.46 30.22
N ILE A 149 -12.72 3.15 30.18
CA ILE A 149 -13.12 2.47 28.93
C ILE A 149 -14.62 2.71 28.71
N ILE A 150 -14.98 3.40 27.63
CA ILE A 150 -16.36 3.71 27.27
C ILE A 150 -16.97 2.55 26.47
N GLU A 151 -16.22 2.06 25.48
CA GLU A 151 -16.67 1.02 24.56
C GLU A 151 -15.53 0.04 24.29
N ALA A 152 -15.80 -1.26 24.37
CA ALA A 152 -14.85 -2.32 24.04
C ALA A 152 -15.59 -3.49 23.38
N LYS A 153 -15.81 -3.39 22.06
CA LYS A 153 -16.46 -4.42 21.25
C LYS A 153 -15.89 -4.41 19.83
N ASP A 154 -16.06 -5.50 19.10
CA ASP A 154 -15.74 -5.61 17.67
C ASP A 154 -14.28 -5.27 17.31
N GLU A 155 -13.31 -5.74 18.11
CA GLU A 155 -11.88 -5.40 17.96
C GLU A 155 -11.59 -3.88 18.05
N LYS A 156 -12.50 -3.11 18.67
CA LYS A 156 -12.44 -1.65 18.84
C LYS A 156 -12.57 -1.28 20.32
N VAL A 157 -11.71 -0.37 20.77
CA VAL A 157 -11.73 0.19 22.12
C VAL A 157 -11.75 1.70 22.05
N LEU A 158 -12.77 2.31 22.65
CA LEU A 158 -12.87 3.74 22.90
C LEU A 158 -12.67 4.00 24.39
N ALA A 159 -11.68 4.80 24.72
CA ALA A 159 -11.34 5.16 26.09
C ALA A 159 -11.22 6.68 26.25
N GLU A 160 -11.50 7.15 27.46
CA GLU A 160 -11.29 8.53 27.89
C GLU A 160 -10.17 8.58 28.93
N VAL A 161 -9.19 9.44 28.69
CA VAL A 161 -8.01 9.62 29.53
C VAL A 161 -8.02 11.06 30.07
N ASP A 162 -8.06 11.19 31.40
CA ASP A 162 -7.94 12.47 32.10
C ASP A 162 -6.45 12.80 32.32
N PHE A 163 -5.78 13.34 31.30
CA PHE A 163 -4.35 13.67 31.35
C PHE A 163 -4.14 15.19 31.24
N GLY A 164 -3.24 15.77 32.04
CA GLY A 164 -2.94 17.21 31.99
C GLY A 164 -4.13 18.14 32.30
N GLY A 165 -5.14 17.66 33.04
CA GLY A 165 -6.36 18.43 33.36
C GLY A 165 -7.38 18.52 32.21
N LYS A 166 -7.19 17.76 31.12
CA LYS A 166 -8.09 17.65 29.98
C LYS A 166 -8.56 16.20 29.77
N LYS A 167 -9.74 16.06 29.18
CA LYS A 167 -10.36 14.78 28.79
C LYS A 167 -10.00 14.44 27.35
N HIS A 168 -9.10 13.48 27.16
CA HIS A 168 -8.68 13.02 25.84
C HIS A 168 -9.45 11.76 25.45
N LYS A 169 -10.11 11.77 24.30
CA LYS A 169 -10.73 10.57 23.72
C LYS A 169 -9.70 9.86 22.85
N VAL A 170 -9.45 8.61 23.20
CA VAL A 170 -8.51 7.71 22.50
C VAL A 170 -9.30 6.55 21.90
N LEU A 171 -9.10 6.32 20.60
CA LEU A 171 -9.67 5.19 19.89
C LEU A 171 -8.55 4.27 19.42
N ILE A 172 -8.69 2.97 19.67
CA ILE A 172 -7.79 1.93 19.19
C ILE A 172 -8.63 0.85 18.51
N GLN A 173 -8.31 0.52 17.27
CA GLN A 173 -9.03 -0.49 16.49
C GLN A 173 -8.04 -1.41 15.77
N LYS A 174 -8.36 -2.71 15.70
CA LYS A 174 -7.59 -3.65 14.89
C LYS A 174 -8.06 -3.59 13.43
N ASN A 175 -7.14 -3.41 12.49
CA ASN A 175 -7.45 -3.31 11.07
C ASN A 175 -7.42 -4.66 10.35
N GLU A 176 -7.76 -4.69 9.05
CA GLU A 176 -7.80 -5.92 8.24
C GLU A 176 -6.42 -6.62 8.17
N GLU A 177 -5.34 -5.85 8.18
CA GLU A 177 -3.96 -6.35 8.17
C GLU A 177 -3.48 -6.84 9.54
N ARG A 178 -4.37 -6.81 10.55
CA ARG A 178 -4.12 -7.15 11.95
C ARG A 178 -3.19 -6.18 12.69
N ASN A 179 -2.95 -4.98 12.17
CA ASN A 179 -2.26 -3.89 12.85
C ASN A 179 -3.26 -3.03 13.64
N PHE A 180 -2.77 -2.09 14.45
CA PHE A 180 -3.62 -1.20 15.26
C PHE A 180 -3.72 0.20 14.65
N ASP A 181 -4.94 0.61 14.30
CA ASP A 181 -5.23 1.99 13.96
C ASP A 181 -5.57 2.74 15.24
N THR A 182 -4.93 3.88 15.46
CA THR A 182 -5.05 4.64 16.71
C THR A 182 -5.35 6.10 16.45
N SER A 183 -6.21 6.68 17.27
CA SER A 183 -6.63 8.08 17.17
C SER A 183 -6.64 8.71 18.55
N CYS A 184 -6.16 9.96 18.64
CA CYS A 184 -6.26 10.81 19.81
C CYS A 184 -6.73 12.21 19.39
N THR A 185 -7.55 12.83 20.24
CA THR A 185 -8.26 14.08 19.92
C THR A 185 -7.43 15.35 20.13
N ASP A 186 -6.41 15.34 20.99
CA ASP A 186 -5.69 16.56 21.38
C ASP A 186 -4.26 16.21 21.83
N SER A 187 -3.38 15.82 20.89
CA SER A 187 -1.97 15.54 21.19
C SER A 187 -1.04 16.09 20.11
N ASN A 188 0.00 16.79 20.55
CA ASN A 188 0.98 17.50 19.70
C ASN A 188 2.26 16.68 19.44
N ASP A 189 2.30 15.40 19.83
CA ASP A 189 3.47 14.58 19.54
C ASP A 189 3.52 14.26 18.04
N THR A 190 4.38 14.97 17.31
CA THR A 190 4.61 14.75 15.88
C THR A 190 5.79 13.83 15.60
N THR A 191 6.53 13.43 16.63
CA THR A 191 7.82 12.74 16.50
C THR A 191 7.69 11.23 16.57
N HIS A 192 6.70 10.72 17.32
CA HIS A 192 6.49 9.30 17.51
C HIS A 192 5.06 8.88 17.13
N PRO A 193 4.84 7.62 16.67
CA PRO A 193 3.52 7.11 16.33
C PRO A 193 2.51 7.10 17.49
N LEU A 194 2.99 6.96 18.73
CA LEU A 194 2.20 6.88 19.95
C LEU A 194 2.46 8.06 20.88
N CYS A 195 1.44 8.88 21.09
CA CYS A 195 1.43 9.87 22.17
C CYS A 195 1.17 9.23 23.56
N VAL A 196 1.41 10.01 24.63
CA VAL A 196 1.24 9.60 26.03
C VAL A 196 -0.12 8.95 26.29
N GLU A 197 -1.21 9.56 25.81
CA GLU A 197 -2.57 9.11 26.05
C GLU A 197 -2.85 7.76 25.39
N LYS A 198 -2.30 7.52 24.20
CA LYS A 198 -2.38 6.23 23.51
C LYS A 198 -1.60 5.17 24.29
N VAL A 199 -0.40 5.51 24.77
CA VAL A 199 0.45 4.59 25.57
C VAL A 199 -0.26 4.19 26.87
N ILE A 200 -0.92 5.14 27.56
CA ILE A 200 -1.71 4.86 28.77
C ILE A 200 -2.75 3.77 28.49
N VAL A 201 -3.55 3.92 27.42
CA VAL A 201 -4.59 2.95 27.08
C VAL A 201 -3.98 1.60 26.70
N PHE A 202 -2.93 1.58 25.86
CA PHE A 202 -2.26 0.34 25.49
C PHE A 202 -1.68 -0.41 26.69
N LEU A 203 -0.98 0.28 27.59
CA LEU A 203 -0.41 -0.32 28.79
C LEU A 203 -1.49 -0.82 29.75
N GLN A 204 -2.59 -0.07 29.92
CA GLN A 204 -3.71 -0.50 30.75
C GLN A 204 -4.37 -1.76 30.21
N LEU A 205 -4.65 -1.81 28.90
CA LEU A 205 -5.26 -2.98 28.27
C LEU A 205 -4.34 -4.20 28.36
N LEU A 206 -3.03 -4.00 28.13
CA LEU A 206 -2.03 -5.07 28.24
C LEU A 206 -1.93 -5.62 29.67
N LYS A 207 -1.91 -4.74 30.68
CA LYS A 207 -1.80 -5.15 32.10
C LYS A 207 -3.08 -5.85 32.61
N ASN A 208 -4.26 -5.39 32.20
CA ASN A 208 -5.52 -5.91 32.72
C ASN A 208 -6.01 -7.16 31.98
N TYR A 209 -5.80 -7.24 30.66
CA TYR A 209 -6.42 -8.26 29.81
C TYR A 209 -5.42 -9.09 29.00
N GLY A 210 -4.14 -8.71 28.98
CA GLY A 210 -3.08 -9.46 28.29
C GLY A 210 -2.96 -9.17 26.80
N SER A 211 -2.04 -9.88 26.14
CA SER A 211 -1.60 -9.60 24.76
C SER A 211 -2.69 -9.78 23.69
N ASN A 212 -3.63 -10.68 23.95
CA ASN A 212 -4.65 -11.13 22.99
C ASN A 212 -6.02 -10.46 23.21
N TYR A 213 -6.07 -9.38 24.01
CA TYR A 213 -7.34 -8.75 24.40
C TYR A 213 -8.24 -8.39 23.21
N PHE A 214 -7.68 -7.75 22.18
CA PHE A 214 -8.45 -7.36 21.00
C PHE A 214 -9.03 -8.55 20.23
N ASP A 215 -8.34 -9.69 20.21
CA ASP A 215 -8.88 -10.92 19.61
C ASP A 215 -10.01 -11.53 20.46
N SER A 216 -10.03 -11.27 21.77
CA SER A 216 -11.08 -11.76 22.69
C SER A 216 -12.41 -11.01 22.56
N ILE A 217 -12.37 -9.73 22.17
CA ILE A 217 -13.56 -8.89 21.94
C ILE A 217 -13.99 -8.86 20.47
N ARG A 218 -13.52 -9.82 19.68
CA ARG A 218 -13.77 -9.89 18.25
C ARG A 218 -15.22 -10.25 17.94
N ASN A 219 -15.81 -9.52 17.00
CA ASN A 219 -17.13 -9.86 16.48
C ASN A 219 -17.05 -11.14 15.64
N TRP A 220 -17.74 -12.18 16.09
CA TRP A 220 -17.84 -13.44 15.35
C TRP A 220 -19.18 -13.62 14.65
N ASP A 221 -20.09 -12.66 14.74
CA ASP A 221 -21.48 -12.80 14.30
C ASP A 221 -21.58 -12.99 12.80
N GLY A 222 -20.74 -12.32 12.00
CA GLY A 222 -20.63 -12.58 10.57
C GLY A 222 -20.17 -14.01 10.24
N VAL A 223 -19.25 -14.58 11.03
CA VAL A 223 -18.77 -15.95 10.85
C VAL A 223 -19.81 -16.96 11.32
N LYS A 224 -20.45 -16.71 12.46
CA LYS A 224 -21.55 -17.51 12.99
C LYS A 224 -22.73 -17.53 12.02
N ASN A 225 -23.12 -16.39 11.45
CA ASN A 225 -24.14 -16.30 10.41
C ASN A 225 -23.75 -17.08 9.16
N LYS A 226 -22.49 -17.03 8.72
CA LYS A 226 -22.02 -17.88 7.60
C LYS A 226 -22.11 -19.37 7.90
N LEU A 227 -21.79 -19.78 9.12
CA LEU A 227 -21.89 -21.18 9.55
C LEU A 227 -23.36 -21.63 9.63
N LEU A 228 -24.25 -20.80 10.16
CA LEU A 228 -25.68 -21.06 10.23
C LEU A 228 -26.35 -21.04 8.84
N ALA A 229 -25.89 -20.18 7.93
CA ALA A 229 -26.40 -20.08 6.57
C ALA A 229 -26.22 -21.37 5.77
N MET A 230 -25.20 -22.19 6.08
CA MET A 230 -25.05 -23.54 5.49
C MET A 230 -26.22 -24.47 5.82
N TYR A 231 -27.00 -24.13 6.83
CA TYR A 231 -28.18 -24.87 7.28
C TYR A 231 -29.48 -24.06 7.08
N GLY A 232 -29.41 -22.88 6.46
CA GLY A 232 -30.56 -22.02 6.22
C GLY A 232 -31.04 -21.22 7.44
N TYR A 233 -30.17 -21.01 8.43
CA TYR A 233 -30.48 -20.27 9.65
C TYR A 233 -29.62 -18.99 9.77
N SER A 234 -30.10 -18.06 10.59
CA SER A 234 -29.42 -16.83 11.00
C SER A 234 -29.35 -16.72 12.52
N LEU A 235 -28.54 -15.79 13.04
CA LEU A 235 -28.48 -15.49 14.48
C LEU A 235 -29.79 -14.90 15.04
N ASP A 236 -30.66 -14.39 14.17
CA ASP A 236 -31.98 -13.85 14.53
C ASP A 236 -33.04 -14.96 14.71
N ASP A 237 -32.73 -16.20 14.32
CA ASP A 237 -33.64 -17.35 14.42
C ASP A 237 -33.57 -18.04 15.80
N ASN A 238 -34.57 -18.87 16.11
CA ASN A 238 -34.54 -19.68 17.33
C ASN A 238 -33.59 -20.89 17.20
N LEU A 239 -32.37 -20.73 17.70
CA LEU A 239 -31.29 -21.72 17.66
C LEU A 239 -31.29 -22.72 18.83
N LYS A 240 -32.19 -22.54 19.82
CA LYS A 240 -32.20 -23.33 21.06
C LYS A 240 -32.47 -24.81 20.80
N GLY A 241 -31.51 -25.67 21.14
CA GLY A 241 -31.58 -27.13 20.93
C GLY A 241 -31.26 -27.61 19.52
N LYS A 242 -30.97 -26.70 18.57
CA LYS A 242 -30.66 -27.03 17.17
C LYS A 242 -29.15 -26.96 16.89
N PHE A 243 -28.50 -25.91 17.39
CA PHE A 243 -27.09 -25.66 17.18
C PHE A 243 -26.39 -25.22 18.47
N GLU A 244 -25.12 -25.58 18.60
CA GLU A 244 -24.24 -25.15 19.68
C GLU A 244 -22.93 -24.59 19.10
N PHE A 245 -22.49 -23.44 19.57
CA PHE A 245 -21.21 -22.87 19.18
C PHE A 245 -20.12 -23.28 20.17
N THR A 246 -19.09 -23.96 19.69
CA THR A 246 -17.86 -24.26 20.45
C THR A 246 -16.70 -23.48 19.86
N TYR A 247 -15.71 -23.11 20.68
CA TYR A 247 -14.51 -22.41 20.20
C TYR A 247 -13.36 -23.40 20.12
N GLN A 248 -12.85 -23.64 18.91
CA GLN A 248 -11.62 -24.40 18.68
C GLN A 248 -10.59 -23.46 18.06
N ASP A 249 -9.39 -23.40 18.65
CA ASP A 249 -8.30 -22.49 18.24
C ASP A 249 -8.71 -21.01 18.09
N GLY A 250 -9.62 -20.54 18.95
CA GLY A 250 -10.11 -19.16 18.93
C GLY A 250 -11.07 -18.85 17.77
N LYS A 251 -11.50 -19.84 16.98
CA LYS A 251 -12.52 -19.68 15.93
C LYS A 251 -13.84 -20.35 16.37
N PRO A 252 -15.00 -19.74 16.06
CA PRO A 252 -16.29 -20.34 16.34
C PRO A 252 -16.52 -21.53 15.42
N PHE A 253 -16.89 -22.66 15.99
CA PHE A 253 -17.25 -23.91 15.33
C PHE A 253 -18.71 -24.23 15.66
N LEU A 254 -19.49 -24.55 14.63
CA LEU A 254 -20.91 -24.86 14.77
C LEU A 254 -21.10 -26.37 14.90
N ARG A 255 -21.57 -26.84 16.06
CA ARG A 255 -22.01 -28.21 16.29
C ARG A 255 -23.52 -28.30 16.07
N VAL A 256 -23.95 -29.22 15.21
CA VAL A 256 -25.37 -29.50 15.00
C VAL A 256 -25.82 -30.51 16.07
N LEU A 257 -26.84 -30.14 16.85
CA LEU A 257 -27.41 -31.02 17.89
C LEU A 257 -28.61 -31.81 17.36
N ASP A 258 -29.39 -31.21 16.47
CA ASP A 258 -30.57 -31.81 15.88
C ASP A 258 -30.21 -32.62 14.62
N THR A 259 -30.41 -33.94 14.68
CA THR A 259 -30.10 -34.87 13.58
C THR A 259 -31.05 -34.75 12.39
N SER A 260 -32.16 -34.03 12.52
CA SER A 260 -33.10 -33.74 11.43
C SER A 260 -32.65 -32.61 10.50
N ILE A 261 -31.72 -31.77 10.96
CA ILE A 261 -31.23 -30.61 10.20
C ILE A 261 -30.15 -31.07 9.22
N LYS A 262 -30.47 -30.97 7.92
CA LYS A 262 -29.54 -31.25 6.83
C LYS A 262 -28.94 -29.94 6.32
N ARG A 263 -27.67 -30.00 5.89
CA ARG A 263 -27.04 -28.86 5.20
C ARG A 263 -27.87 -28.52 3.97
N VAL A 264 -28.16 -27.24 3.81
CA VAL A 264 -28.70 -26.71 2.57
C VAL A 264 -27.59 -26.88 1.54
N VAL A 265 -27.77 -27.85 0.64
CA VAL A 265 -26.93 -27.95 -0.54
C VAL A 265 -27.30 -26.74 -1.38
N ALA A 266 -26.58 -25.63 -1.19
CA ALA A 266 -26.53 -24.60 -2.20
C ALA A 266 -26.02 -25.30 -3.46
N ILE A 267 -26.90 -25.44 -4.45
CA ILE A 267 -26.49 -25.75 -5.80
C ILE A 267 -25.43 -24.70 -6.13
N PRO A 268 -24.16 -25.07 -6.35
CA PRO A 268 -23.18 -24.10 -6.78
C PRO A 268 -23.71 -23.56 -8.10
N LEU A 269 -24.07 -22.28 -8.15
CA LEU A 269 -23.95 -21.58 -9.42
C LEU A 269 -22.52 -21.85 -9.88
N PRO A 270 -22.33 -22.45 -11.07
CA PRO A 270 -20.99 -22.85 -11.48
C PRO A 270 -20.16 -21.59 -11.59
N GLU A 271 -19.21 -21.41 -10.68
CA GLU A 271 -18.04 -20.61 -10.95
C GLU A 271 -17.47 -21.15 -12.28
N PRO A 272 -17.15 -20.26 -13.23
CA PRO A 272 -16.57 -20.69 -14.50
C PRO A 272 -15.21 -21.30 -14.18
N ARG A 273 -15.16 -22.63 -14.10
CA ARG A 273 -13.91 -23.37 -14.12
C ARG A 273 -13.19 -22.96 -15.41
N PRO A 274 -11.93 -22.50 -15.35
CA PRO A 274 -11.16 -22.31 -16.56
C PRO A 274 -11.07 -23.68 -17.25
N ARG A 275 -11.71 -23.79 -18.41
CA ARG A 275 -11.57 -24.97 -19.26
C ARG A 275 -10.11 -25.02 -19.70
N PRO A 276 -9.41 -26.14 -19.49
CA PRO A 276 -8.14 -26.37 -20.16
C PRO A 276 -8.35 -26.30 -21.67
N ALA A 277 -7.58 -25.45 -22.34
CA ALA A 277 -7.63 -25.20 -23.79
C ALA A 277 -7.05 -26.36 -24.62
N TRP A 278 -7.55 -27.58 -24.44
CA TRP A 278 -7.18 -28.74 -25.27
C TRP A 278 -8.36 -29.60 -25.73
N ALA A 279 -9.60 -29.15 -25.52
CA ALA A 279 -10.79 -29.85 -25.98
C ALA A 279 -11.55 -29.01 -27.01
N ASP A 280 -10.89 -28.70 -28.14
CA ASP A 280 -11.51 -28.36 -29.43
C ASP A 280 -10.43 -28.46 -30.52
N MET A 281 -10.07 -29.69 -30.90
CA MET A 281 -9.39 -29.96 -32.16
C MET A 281 -10.34 -30.78 -33.04
N PRO A 282 -10.78 -30.26 -34.20
CA PRO A 282 -11.32 -31.10 -35.25
C PRO A 282 -10.20 -32.00 -35.77
N ILE A 283 -10.47 -33.31 -35.78
CA ILE A 283 -9.64 -34.31 -36.46
C ILE A 283 -9.70 -34.00 -37.96
N ALA A 284 -8.58 -33.53 -38.53
CA ALA A 284 -8.38 -33.47 -39.97
C ALA A 284 -7.05 -34.13 -40.33
N ALA A 285 -7.13 -34.94 -41.38
CA ALA A 285 -6.21 -35.99 -41.74
C ALA A 285 -4.80 -35.53 -42.13
N ALA A 286 -3.87 -36.44 -41.90
CA ALA A 286 -2.46 -36.36 -42.27
C ALA A 286 -2.24 -36.02 -43.75
N THR A 287 -1.38 -35.04 -44.01
CA THR A 287 -0.46 -35.06 -45.16
C THR A 287 0.86 -34.42 -44.75
N ALA A 288 1.95 -35.12 -45.06
CA ALA A 288 3.32 -34.77 -44.75
C ALA A 288 3.85 -33.69 -45.70
N GLN A 289 4.63 -32.73 -45.19
CA GLN A 289 5.75 -32.10 -45.91
C GLN A 289 6.67 -31.33 -44.92
N PRO A 290 7.95 -31.13 -45.29
CA PRO A 290 9.06 -31.13 -44.35
C PRO A 290 9.41 -29.76 -43.73
N ILE A 291 10.11 -29.89 -42.60
CA ILE A 291 10.67 -28.88 -41.71
C ILE A 291 11.54 -27.87 -42.47
N ALA A 292 11.14 -26.60 -42.48
CA ALA A 292 12.01 -25.46 -42.77
C ALA A 292 12.40 -24.76 -41.46
N ARG A 293 13.69 -24.47 -41.35
CA ARG A 293 14.39 -23.95 -40.17
C ARG A 293 13.81 -22.60 -39.74
N ALA A 294 13.39 -22.51 -38.47
CA ALA A 294 13.06 -21.23 -37.84
C ALA A 294 14.34 -20.39 -37.71
N THR A 295 14.43 -19.36 -38.55
CA THR A 295 15.22 -18.16 -38.28
C THR A 295 14.74 -17.53 -36.98
N LEU A 296 15.70 -17.06 -36.17
CA LEU A 296 15.44 -16.25 -34.99
C LEU A 296 14.67 -14.99 -35.40
N GLU A 297 13.38 -14.94 -35.11
CA GLU A 297 12.59 -13.72 -35.26
C GLU A 297 12.90 -12.76 -34.12
N GLU A 298 13.26 -11.55 -34.49
CA GLU A 298 13.33 -10.36 -33.63
C GLU A 298 11.98 -10.11 -32.93
N PRO A 299 11.96 -9.44 -31.76
CA PRO A 299 10.73 -9.21 -31.01
C PRO A 299 9.70 -8.45 -31.87
N LYS A 300 8.51 -9.06 -32.04
CA LYS A 300 7.36 -8.47 -32.75
C LYS A 300 7.13 -7.04 -32.25
N LYS A 301 7.18 -6.06 -33.17
CA LYS A 301 6.64 -4.71 -32.93
C LYS A 301 5.20 -4.87 -32.44
N SER A 302 4.83 -4.18 -31.37
CA SER A 302 3.45 -4.09 -30.90
C SER A 302 2.58 -3.44 -31.98
N ASP A 303 1.52 -4.11 -32.42
CA ASP A 303 0.62 -3.60 -33.48
C ASP A 303 -0.22 -2.40 -33.00
N LEU A 304 -0.41 -2.24 -31.68
CA LEU A 304 -1.25 -1.19 -31.10
C LEU A 304 -0.50 -0.37 -30.05
N LYS A 305 -0.75 0.94 -30.05
CA LYS A 305 -0.17 1.89 -29.09
C LYS A 305 -1.25 2.40 -28.12
N LEU A 306 -0.92 2.36 -26.83
CA LEU A 306 -1.78 2.90 -25.78
C LEU A 306 -1.59 4.41 -25.64
N GLY A 307 -2.69 5.12 -25.44
CA GLY A 307 -2.72 6.55 -25.17
C GLY A 307 -3.66 6.87 -24.01
N ILE A 308 -3.58 8.09 -23.52
CA ILE A 308 -4.45 8.57 -22.44
C ILE A 308 -5.29 9.76 -22.90
N VAL A 309 -6.50 9.85 -22.39
CA VAL A 309 -7.40 10.99 -22.61
C VAL A 309 -7.79 11.57 -21.27
N ILE A 310 -7.51 12.85 -21.08
CA ILE A 310 -7.91 13.63 -19.91
C ILE A 310 -9.27 14.24 -20.21
N THR A 311 -10.25 13.96 -19.35
CA THR A 311 -11.63 14.43 -19.46
C THR A 311 -12.04 15.12 -18.15
N ASN A 312 -13.01 16.02 -18.23
CA ASN A 312 -13.61 16.65 -17.05
C ASN A 312 -14.81 15.84 -16.58
N ASN A 313 -14.86 15.52 -15.28
CA ASN A 313 -15.98 14.83 -14.65
C ASN A 313 -16.53 15.66 -13.48
N GLU A 314 -17.56 16.46 -13.75
CA GLU A 314 -18.19 17.35 -12.76
C GLU A 314 -18.79 16.59 -11.56
N LEU A 315 -19.02 15.28 -11.69
CA LEU A 315 -19.65 14.46 -10.65
C LEU A 315 -18.66 13.83 -9.67
N GLN A 316 -17.37 13.91 -9.94
CA GLN A 316 -16.37 13.24 -9.12
C GLN A 316 -15.14 14.11 -8.88
N TYR A 317 -14.94 14.57 -7.64
CA TYR A 317 -13.68 15.22 -7.24
C TYR A 317 -12.47 14.29 -7.52
N PRO A 318 -11.37 14.78 -8.13
CA PRO A 318 -10.96 16.18 -8.35
C PRO A 318 -11.45 16.83 -9.66
N TYR A 319 -12.58 16.36 -10.18
CA TYR A 319 -13.20 16.79 -11.43
C TYR A 319 -12.40 16.42 -12.69
N ILE A 320 -11.45 15.50 -12.56
CA ILE A 320 -10.61 15.04 -13.65
C ILE A 320 -10.72 13.52 -13.73
N GLN A 321 -10.92 13.02 -14.94
CA GLN A 321 -10.96 11.60 -15.22
C GLN A 321 -10.00 11.27 -16.36
N ILE A 322 -9.14 10.29 -16.12
CA ILE A 322 -8.19 9.77 -17.12
C ILE A 322 -8.74 8.47 -17.69
N GLU A 323 -8.86 8.45 -19.01
CA GLU A 323 -9.34 7.31 -19.78
C GLU A 323 -8.20 6.75 -20.64
N ALA A 324 -8.20 5.44 -20.88
CA ALA A 324 -7.23 4.81 -21.75
C ALA A 324 -7.83 4.60 -23.14
N VAL A 325 -7.01 4.82 -24.17
CA VAL A 325 -7.39 4.63 -25.57
C VAL A 325 -6.34 3.81 -26.30
N GLN A 326 -6.77 3.08 -27.32
CA GLN A 326 -5.89 2.31 -28.20
C GLN A 326 -6.06 2.73 -29.65
N GLY A 327 -4.98 2.64 -30.41
CA GLY A 327 -4.99 2.82 -31.84
C GLY A 327 -3.69 2.35 -32.49
N GLU A 328 -3.72 2.17 -33.80
CA GLU A 328 -2.53 1.88 -34.60
C GLU A 328 -1.69 3.16 -34.71
N ALA A 329 -0.41 3.10 -34.35
CA ALA A 329 0.50 4.24 -34.45
C ALA A 329 1.22 4.26 -35.81
N THR A 330 1.58 5.46 -36.27
CA THR A 330 2.53 5.63 -37.40
C THR A 330 3.86 4.94 -37.09
N GLU A 331 4.62 4.55 -38.11
CA GLU A 331 5.97 3.95 -37.93
C GLU A 331 6.91 4.81 -37.07
N ASP A 332 6.74 6.14 -37.09
CA ASP A 332 7.50 7.12 -36.31
C ASP A 332 6.92 7.41 -34.91
N PHE A 333 5.85 6.71 -34.48
CA PHE A 333 5.14 6.94 -33.22
C PHE A 333 4.71 8.41 -32.98
N ALA A 334 4.43 9.14 -34.07
CA ALA A 334 4.01 10.53 -34.02
C ALA A 334 2.50 10.69 -33.81
N LYS A 335 1.67 9.86 -34.45
CA LYS A 335 0.19 9.97 -34.43
C LYS A 335 -0.49 8.62 -34.58
N TYR A 336 -1.79 8.57 -34.29
CA TYR A 336 -2.65 7.43 -34.63
C TYR A 336 -3.03 7.43 -36.11
N VAL A 337 -2.93 6.27 -36.77
CA VAL A 337 -3.30 6.00 -38.15
C VAL A 337 -4.67 5.32 -38.17
N GLY A 338 -5.71 6.01 -37.69
CA GLY A 338 -7.07 5.46 -37.75
C GLY A 338 -8.00 5.92 -36.64
N LYS A 339 -9.08 5.16 -36.46
CA LYS A 339 -10.05 5.40 -35.39
C LYS A 339 -9.44 4.97 -34.06
N VAL A 340 -9.60 5.83 -33.06
CA VAL A 340 -9.15 5.59 -31.70
C VAL A 340 -10.28 4.93 -30.92
N GLU A 341 -10.00 3.80 -30.28
CA GLU A 341 -10.97 3.07 -29.48
C GLU A 341 -10.75 3.33 -27.99
N LYS A 342 -11.84 3.60 -27.28
CA LYS A 342 -11.82 3.74 -25.82
C LYS A 342 -11.76 2.36 -25.17
N LEU A 343 -10.82 2.18 -24.25
CA LEU A 343 -10.69 0.98 -23.46
C LEU A 343 -11.54 1.06 -22.18
N ASP A 344 -12.35 0.04 -21.96
CA ASP A 344 -13.10 -0.13 -20.71
C ASP A 344 -12.20 -0.78 -19.65
N LEU A 345 -11.69 0.05 -18.74
CA LEU A 345 -10.75 -0.36 -17.69
C LEU A 345 -11.36 -1.33 -16.67
N ASN A 346 -12.69 -1.45 -16.60
CA ASN A 346 -13.39 -2.40 -15.73
C ASN A 346 -13.43 -3.82 -16.32
N LYS A 347 -13.18 -3.96 -17.62
CA LYS A 347 -13.19 -5.24 -18.31
C LYS A 347 -11.77 -5.79 -18.50
N PHE A 348 -11.72 -7.07 -18.83
CA PHE A 348 -10.48 -7.68 -19.26
C PHE A 348 -10.02 -7.04 -20.58
N ILE A 349 -8.75 -6.59 -20.61
CA ILE A 349 -8.11 -5.98 -21.78
C ILE A 349 -6.97 -6.93 -22.17
N ASN A 350 -6.93 -7.34 -23.44
CA ASN A 350 -5.84 -8.17 -23.93
C ASN A 350 -4.55 -7.31 -23.96
N THR A 351 -3.56 -7.69 -23.16
CA THR A 351 -2.31 -6.95 -23.06
C THR A 351 -1.21 -7.46 -24.00
N GLU A 352 -1.41 -8.57 -24.70
CA GLU A 352 -0.40 -9.16 -25.58
C GLU A 352 -0.08 -8.29 -26.80
N VAL A 353 -1.02 -7.42 -27.19
CA VAL A 353 -0.90 -6.49 -28.32
C VAL A 353 -0.10 -5.23 -27.99
N PHE A 354 0.19 -4.99 -26.70
CA PHE A 354 0.86 -3.79 -26.22
C PHE A 354 2.33 -4.03 -25.87
N SER A 355 3.14 -2.98 -26.01
CA SER A 355 4.53 -2.97 -25.52
C SER A 355 4.59 -3.09 -23.99
N GLU A 356 5.75 -3.46 -23.43
CA GLU A 356 5.93 -3.52 -21.97
C GLU A 356 5.69 -2.15 -21.29
N GLU A 357 6.05 -1.06 -21.95
CA GLU A 357 5.79 0.31 -21.48
C GLU A 357 4.29 0.60 -21.41
N ASP A 358 3.55 0.22 -22.45
CA ASP A 358 2.09 0.41 -22.52
C ASP A 358 1.36 -0.49 -21.50
N LYS A 359 1.88 -1.70 -21.23
CA LYS A 359 1.38 -2.56 -20.15
C LYS A 359 1.54 -1.90 -18.79
N MET A 360 2.70 -1.28 -18.54
CA MET A 360 2.92 -0.51 -17.31
C MET A 360 1.98 0.69 -17.22
N LEU A 361 1.82 1.45 -18.31
CA LEU A 361 0.90 2.58 -18.39
C LEU A 361 -0.55 2.16 -18.08
N LEU A 362 -1.03 1.06 -18.65
CA LEU A 362 -2.36 0.52 -18.38
C LEU A 362 -2.57 0.21 -16.90
N GLN A 363 -1.56 -0.38 -16.24
CA GLN A 363 -1.61 -0.64 -14.80
C GLN A 363 -1.65 0.65 -13.98
N GLN A 364 -1.00 1.71 -14.43
CA GLN A 364 -1.04 3.01 -13.75
C GLN A 364 -2.39 3.70 -13.89
N VAL A 365 -2.97 3.71 -15.09
CA VAL A 365 -4.29 4.31 -15.32
C VAL A 365 -5.38 3.58 -14.52
N ARG A 366 -5.31 2.24 -14.41
CA ARG A 366 -6.25 1.48 -13.56
C ARG A 366 -6.24 1.92 -12.09
N LYS A 367 -5.08 2.37 -11.58
CA LYS A 367 -4.96 2.84 -10.19
C LYS A 367 -5.57 4.22 -9.94
N LEU A 368 -5.96 4.94 -11.00
CA LEU A 368 -6.64 6.23 -10.95
C LEU A 368 -8.17 6.08 -11.01
N MET A 369 -8.69 4.87 -11.19
CA MET A 369 -10.13 4.62 -11.24
C MET A 369 -10.80 4.92 -9.89
N ALA A 370 -12.06 5.38 -9.96
CA ALA A 370 -12.90 5.66 -8.80
C ALA A 370 -12.96 4.50 -7.79
N ALA A 371 -13.04 3.26 -8.29
CA ALA A 371 -13.08 2.07 -7.44
C ALA A 371 -11.83 1.92 -6.56
N GLU A 372 -10.65 2.25 -7.08
CA GLU A 372 -9.39 2.17 -6.33
C GLU A 372 -9.25 3.33 -5.34
N VAL A 373 -9.74 4.53 -5.69
CA VAL A 373 -9.82 5.66 -4.78
C VAL A 373 -10.76 5.34 -3.61
N ASN A 374 -11.95 4.77 -3.89
CA ASN A 374 -12.91 4.38 -2.86
C ASN A 374 -12.35 3.32 -1.91
N LYS A 375 -11.65 2.29 -2.43
CA LYS A 375 -10.95 1.31 -1.58
C LYS A 375 -9.93 1.96 -0.64
N TYR A 376 -9.19 2.96 -1.14
CA TYR A 376 -8.23 3.70 -0.33
C TYR A 376 -8.94 4.54 0.75
N LEU A 377 -10.04 5.20 0.42
CA LEU A 377 -10.84 5.97 1.37
C LEU A 377 -11.46 5.08 2.44
N THR A 378 -12.05 3.93 2.09
CA THR A 378 -12.62 3.00 3.08
C THR A 378 -11.58 2.52 4.10
N ARG A 379 -10.31 2.40 3.69
CA ARG A 379 -9.22 1.94 4.56
C ARG A 379 -8.63 3.03 5.45
N ASN A 380 -8.57 4.27 4.97
CA ASN A 380 -7.84 5.35 5.63
C ASN A 380 -8.76 6.46 6.18
N SER A 381 -10.05 6.41 5.87
CA SER A 381 -11.04 7.37 6.38
C SER A 381 -11.59 6.90 7.72
N PRO A 382 -11.72 7.79 8.71
CA PRO A 382 -12.44 7.49 9.96
C PRO A 382 -13.95 7.25 9.76
N PHE A 383 -14.47 7.46 8.53
CA PHE A 383 -15.87 7.27 8.14
C PHE A 383 -16.07 6.06 7.20
N SER A 384 -15.27 5.00 7.36
CA SER A 384 -15.19 3.82 6.49
C SER A 384 -16.53 3.19 6.06
N GLY A 385 -17.58 3.25 6.90
CA GLY A 385 -18.90 2.70 6.62
C GLY A 385 -19.83 3.54 5.72
N PHE A 386 -19.47 4.78 5.38
CA PHE A 386 -20.31 5.66 4.55
C PHE A 386 -20.02 5.54 3.04
N TRP A 387 -18.81 5.12 2.65
CA TRP A 387 -18.33 5.27 1.26
C TRP A 387 -18.77 4.19 0.27
N GLU A 388 -19.32 3.06 0.73
CA GLU A 388 -19.83 2.00 -0.18
C GLU A 388 -21.09 2.43 -0.96
N ASN A 389 -21.84 3.41 -0.45
CA ASN A 389 -23.14 3.80 -1.00
C ASN A 389 -23.25 5.28 -1.43
N ILE A 390 -22.21 6.09 -1.21
CA ILE A 390 -22.21 7.49 -1.66
C ILE A 390 -21.62 7.52 -3.07
N VAL A 391 -22.48 7.26 -4.06
CA VAL A 391 -22.41 8.05 -5.31
C VAL A 391 -22.42 9.49 -4.81
N GLN A 392 -21.33 10.26 -5.03
CA GLN A 392 -21.22 11.65 -4.59
C GLN A 392 -22.55 12.34 -4.93
N GLN A 393 -23.39 12.56 -3.91
CA GLN A 393 -24.70 13.15 -4.13
C GLN A 393 -24.44 14.58 -4.61
N HIS A 394 -25.14 14.95 -5.68
CA HIS A 394 -24.84 16.03 -6.60
C HIS A 394 -24.67 17.46 -5.99
N ASP A 395 -24.79 17.64 -4.67
CA ASP A 395 -24.86 18.96 -4.02
C ASP A 395 -24.04 19.12 -2.71
N ASP A 396 -23.44 18.08 -2.14
CA ASP A 396 -22.65 18.23 -0.89
C ASP A 396 -21.14 18.29 -1.19
N GLU A 397 -20.51 19.41 -0.83
CA GLU A 397 -19.05 19.53 -0.86
C GLU A 397 -18.42 18.44 0.03
N LEU A 398 -17.52 17.65 -0.57
CA LEU A 398 -16.77 16.64 0.18
C LEU A 398 -16.04 17.30 1.36
N PRO A 399 -16.10 16.72 2.59
CA PRO A 399 -15.36 17.22 3.73
C PRO A 399 -13.87 17.40 3.40
N GLU A 400 -13.26 18.46 3.92
CA GLU A 400 -11.86 18.81 3.64
C GLU A 400 -10.88 17.65 3.94
N GLU A 401 -11.12 16.91 5.03
CA GLU A 401 -10.34 15.72 5.39
C GLU A 401 -10.42 14.62 4.31
N THR A 402 -11.59 14.45 3.68
CA THR A 402 -11.76 13.46 2.59
C THR A 402 -11.04 13.91 1.33
N ARG A 403 -11.17 15.19 0.97
CA ARG A 403 -10.44 15.77 -0.17
C ARG A 403 -8.93 15.62 0.00
N HIS A 404 -8.42 15.82 1.22
CA HIS A 404 -7.02 15.59 1.53
C HIS A 404 -6.59 14.14 1.28
N LEU A 405 -7.36 13.15 1.74
CA LEU A 405 -7.06 11.73 1.49
C LEU A 405 -7.11 11.37 0.00
N ILE A 406 -8.06 11.92 -0.76
CA ILE A 406 -8.12 11.74 -2.22
C ILE A 406 -6.87 12.32 -2.88
N ASN A 407 -6.48 13.55 -2.51
CA ASN A 407 -5.30 14.21 -3.05
C ASN A 407 -4.02 13.44 -2.68
N GLU A 408 -3.90 12.97 -1.45
CA GLU A 408 -2.77 12.16 -0.97
C GLU A 408 -2.59 10.88 -1.81
N TYR A 409 -3.70 10.24 -2.19
CA TYR A 409 -3.66 9.05 -3.03
C TYR A 409 -3.35 9.35 -4.51
N LEU A 410 -3.99 10.38 -5.08
CA LEU A 410 -3.94 10.66 -6.51
C LEU A 410 -2.70 11.45 -6.93
N GLN A 411 -2.25 12.42 -6.13
CA GLN A 411 -1.12 13.29 -6.46
C GLN A 411 0.17 12.54 -6.86
N PRO A 412 0.67 11.54 -6.09
CA PRO A 412 1.88 10.82 -6.49
C PRO A 412 1.68 10.00 -7.77
N LYS A 413 0.45 9.57 -8.06
CA LYS A 413 0.13 8.81 -9.28
C LYS A 413 0.08 9.71 -10.50
N PHE A 414 -0.53 10.89 -10.39
CA PHE A 414 -0.49 11.89 -11.45
C PHE A 414 0.93 12.35 -11.74
N LYS A 415 1.73 12.62 -10.70
CA LYS A 415 3.14 13.01 -10.87
C LYS A 415 3.94 11.93 -11.61
N LYS A 416 3.74 10.66 -11.25
CA LYS A 416 4.38 9.53 -11.92
C LYS A 416 3.94 9.40 -13.37
N LEU A 417 2.62 9.48 -13.61
CA LEU A 417 2.03 9.39 -14.94
C LEU A 417 2.55 10.50 -15.86
N PHE A 418 2.63 11.74 -15.36
CA PHE A 418 3.08 12.89 -16.14
C PHE A 418 4.57 12.79 -16.45
N ALA A 419 5.39 12.33 -15.49
CA ALA A 419 6.82 12.10 -15.73
C ALA A 419 7.09 11.04 -16.80
N GLU A 420 6.30 9.95 -16.84
CA GLU A 420 6.45 8.89 -17.85
C GLU A 420 5.91 9.30 -19.22
N LEU A 421 4.90 10.17 -19.27
CA LEU A 421 4.31 10.66 -20.51
C LEU A 421 4.90 11.99 -20.99
N THR A 422 5.93 12.51 -20.30
CA THR A 422 6.63 13.73 -20.72
C THR A 422 7.30 13.45 -22.07
N GLY A 423 6.91 14.20 -23.11
CA GLY A 423 7.39 14.00 -24.48
C GLY A 423 6.67 12.89 -25.26
N SER A 424 5.62 12.28 -24.71
CA SER A 424 4.76 11.34 -25.44
C SER A 424 3.74 12.07 -26.31
N ASN A 425 3.60 11.64 -27.57
CA ASN A 425 2.59 12.18 -28.50
C ASN A 425 1.18 11.55 -28.30
N PHE A 426 1.04 10.64 -27.33
CA PHE A 426 -0.19 9.86 -27.11
C PHE A 426 -0.93 10.30 -25.84
N ALA A 427 -0.85 11.59 -25.51
CA ALA A 427 -1.66 12.24 -24.49
C ALA A 427 -2.65 13.20 -25.15
N PHE A 428 -3.92 13.08 -24.79
CA PHE A 428 -5.00 13.87 -25.36
C PHE A 428 -5.89 14.48 -24.28
N TYR A 429 -6.59 15.54 -24.63
CA TYR A 429 -7.58 16.22 -23.82
C TYR A 429 -8.89 16.31 -24.58
N LEU A 430 -9.99 15.93 -23.93
CA LEU A 430 -11.34 16.12 -24.45
C LEU A 430 -11.99 17.33 -23.76
N PRO A 431 -12.30 18.41 -24.48
CA PRO A 431 -12.99 19.56 -23.92
C PRO A 431 -14.33 19.19 -23.27
N PRO A 432 -14.74 19.89 -22.21
CA PRO A 432 -16.00 19.60 -21.51
C PRO A 432 -17.18 19.67 -22.48
N LYS A 433 -18.17 18.79 -22.27
CA LYS A 433 -19.42 18.67 -23.04
C LYS A 433 -19.28 18.19 -24.49
N LYS A 434 -18.09 17.78 -24.94
CA LYS A 434 -17.89 17.11 -26.24
C LYS A 434 -18.00 15.59 -26.12
N THR A 435 -18.54 14.94 -27.15
CA THR A 435 -18.59 13.48 -27.23
C THR A 435 -17.22 12.92 -27.58
N PHE A 436 -16.92 11.71 -27.08
CA PHE A 436 -15.71 10.98 -27.41
C PHE A 436 -15.72 10.56 -28.88
N THR A 437 -15.04 11.33 -29.72
CA THR A 437 -14.73 11.01 -31.13
C THR A 437 -13.29 11.41 -31.41
N THR A 438 -12.62 10.71 -32.32
CA THR A 438 -11.22 11.00 -32.67
C THR A 438 -11.00 12.47 -33.05
N ASP A 439 -11.97 13.07 -33.75
CA ASP A 439 -11.89 14.47 -34.21
C ASP A 439 -12.00 15.51 -33.08
N ASN A 440 -12.58 15.12 -31.94
CA ASN A 440 -12.76 16.00 -30.78
C ASN A 440 -11.58 15.94 -29.79
N LEU A 441 -10.65 15.00 -29.97
CA LEU A 441 -9.46 14.86 -29.13
C LEU A 441 -8.41 15.90 -29.51
N LEU A 442 -8.06 16.75 -28.56
CA LEU A 442 -6.97 17.70 -28.70
C LEU A 442 -5.70 17.11 -28.12
N HIS A 443 -4.55 17.38 -28.72
CA HIS A 443 -3.28 16.95 -28.15
C HIS A 443 -3.03 17.66 -26.82
N ALA A 444 -2.62 16.91 -25.80
CA ALA A 444 -2.28 17.44 -24.48
C ALA A 444 -0.78 17.25 -24.24
N GLU A 445 -0.09 18.33 -23.90
CA GLU A 445 1.30 18.26 -23.47
C GLU A 445 1.35 18.11 -21.95
N LEU A 446 2.10 17.13 -21.46
CA LEU A 446 2.28 16.87 -20.05
C LEU A 446 3.71 17.25 -19.65
N SER A 447 3.82 18.06 -18.60
CA SER A 447 5.11 18.47 -18.04
C SER A 447 5.34 17.77 -16.70
N ALA A 448 6.60 17.39 -16.47
CA ALA A 448 7.08 16.92 -15.17
C ALA A 448 7.45 18.06 -14.22
N GLU A 449 7.49 19.31 -14.71
CA GLU A 449 7.80 20.49 -13.90
C GLU A 449 6.63 20.84 -12.99
N ASN A 450 6.94 21.18 -11.74
CA ASN A 450 5.90 21.60 -10.80
C ASN A 450 5.60 23.07 -11.03
N ILE A 451 4.31 23.37 -11.02
CA ILE A 451 3.79 24.73 -11.06
C ILE A 451 4.23 25.45 -9.78
N ALA A 452 4.93 26.58 -9.90
CA ALA A 452 5.28 27.44 -8.78
C ALA A 452 4.48 28.73 -8.85
N LEU A 453 3.87 29.13 -7.73
CA LEU A 453 3.22 30.42 -7.62
C LEU A 453 4.27 31.48 -7.24
N GLU A 454 4.37 32.51 -8.07
CA GLU A 454 5.19 33.69 -7.83
C GLU A 454 4.28 34.87 -7.48
N PHE A 455 4.40 35.37 -6.25
CA PHE A 455 3.66 36.54 -5.80
C PHE A 455 4.55 37.78 -5.91
N THR A 456 4.13 38.75 -6.69
CA THR A 456 4.77 40.07 -6.79
C THR A 456 3.90 41.08 -6.08
N VAL A 457 4.45 41.77 -5.08
CA VAL A 457 3.74 42.81 -4.34
C VAL A 457 4.34 44.17 -4.71
N ASN A 458 3.55 45.01 -5.36
CA ASN A 458 3.91 46.37 -5.72
C ASN A 458 3.12 47.36 -4.85
N TYR A 459 3.77 48.44 -4.43
CA TYR A 459 3.09 49.54 -3.72
C TYR A 459 2.97 50.74 -4.66
N LYS A 460 1.75 51.10 -5.03
CA LYS A 460 1.42 52.23 -5.92
C LYS A 460 0.17 52.95 -5.41
N ASP A 461 0.15 54.27 -5.50
CA ASP A 461 -1.01 55.12 -5.16
C ASP A 461 -1.64 54.83 -3.78
N ALA A 462 -0.78 54.69 -2.77
CA ALA A 462 -1.17 54.35 -1.40
C ALA A 462 -1.87 52.99 -1.22
N ALA A 463 -1.82 52.11 -2.22
CA ALA A 463 -2.39 50.77 -2.20
C ALA A 463 -1.33 49.69 -2.54
N TYR A 464 -1.55 48.47 -2.04
CA TYR A 464 -0.78 47.30 -2.42
C TYR A 464 -1.46 46.60 -3.60
N GLU A 465 -0.73 46.44 -4.69
CA GLU A 465 -1.08 45.60 -5.84
C GLU A 465 -0.35 44.26 -5.69
N VAL A 466 -1.11 43.18 -5.55
CA VAL A 466 -0.57 41.81 -5.45
C VAL A 466 -0.86 41.09 -6.75
N GLU A 467 0.18 40.76 -7.50
CA GLU A 467 0.11 39.96 -8.72
C GLU A 467 0.55 38.53 -8.41
N CYS A 468 -0.26 37.54 -8.79
CA CYS A 468 0.09 36.12 -8.68
C CYS A 468 0.32 35.57 -10.08
N ARG A 469 1.53 35.10 -10.36
CA ARG A 469 1.89 34.44 -11.61
C ARG A 469 2.17 32.98 -11.37
N VAL A 470 1.85 32.17 -12.37
CA VAL A 470 2.18 30.75 -12.41
C VAL A 470 3.45 30.61 -13.25
N LYS A 471 4.49 30.02 -12.67
CA LYS A 471 5.77 29.71 -13.33
C LYS A 471 5.93 28.22 -13.54
#